data_AF-A0A7J7QSQ6-F1
#
_entry.id   AF-A0A7J7QSQ6-F1
#
_cell.length_a   1.000
_cell.length_b   1.000
_cell.length_c   1.000
_cell.angle_alpha   90.00
_cell.angle_beta   90.00
_cell.angle_gamma   90.00
#
_symmetry.space_group_name_H-M   'P 1'
#
loop_
_entity.id
_entity.type
_entity.pdbx_description
1 polymer ?
#
loop_
_entity_poly.entity_id
_entity_poly.type
_entity_poly.pdbx_seq_one_letter_code
_entity_poly.pdbx_strand_id
1 'polypeptide(L)'
;MQQHQAGQQQQQQQLQLKRGFDLNPVSAEQLQDELQAGSGCPPGLLHHLQGCRCILRLVRPGAHPPAPGSCVAAFHGTDFANIHSILHNGLLAASGTRLQTTGAVFGVGIYLSTDFNVAYSFSKAQQGWAGSSIGRHLRCVLLCDVDRGVALQGQSNNTAAGNSSLPERYILVPKPADVCVRALLVFSDDAMLGLPHGSSNGRRHRGAAACAGLTTAYVVAMLLLAAWQTHQSWR
;
A
#
# COMPACT_ATOMS: atom_id res chain seq x y z
N MET A 1 -15.63 -39.38 1.58
CA MET A 1 -15.69 -38.22 2.50
C MET A 1 -14.51 -37.24 2.35
N GLN A 2 -13.25 -37.69 2.24
CA GLN A 2 -12.09 -36.78 2.10
C GLN A 2 -12.10 -35.89 0.83
N GLN A 3 -12.53 -36.40 -0.34
CA GLN A 3 -12.59 -35.59 -1.56
C GLN A 3 -13.63 -34.45 -1.51
N HIS A 4 -14.69 -34.61 -0.72
CA HIS A 4 -15.73 -33.58 -0.55
C HIS A 4 -15.24 -32.43 0.36
N GLN A 5 -14.41 -32.74 1.36
CA GLN A 5 -13.79 -31.74 2.24
C GLN A 5 -12.71 -30.93 1.53
N ALA A 6 -11.91 -31.55 0.65
CA ALA A 6 -10.90 -30.84 -0.15
C ALA A 6 -11.54 -29.83 -1.13
N GLY A 7 -12.68 -30.20 -1.76
CA GLY A 7 -13.42 -29.30 -2.64
C GLY A 7 -14.03 -28.10 -1.90
N GLN A 8 -14.57 -28.31 -0.70
CA GLN A 8 -15.09 -27.22 0.14
C GLN A 8 -13.99 -26.29 0.65
N GLN A 9 -12.81 -26.81 0.99
CA GLN A 9 -11.66 -26.00 1.38
C GLN A 9 -11.14 -25.15 0.21
N GLN A 10 -10.99 -25.72 -0.97
CA GLN A 10 -10.62 -24.94 -2.17
C GLN A 10 -11.65 -23.87 -2.50
N GLN A 11 -12.94 -24.19 -2.39
CA GLN A 11 -14.02 -23.23 -2.65
C GLN A 11 -14.05 -22.10 -1.60
N GLN A 12 -13.83 -22.41 -0.32
CA GLN A 12 -13.67 -21.40 0.72
C GLN A 12 -12.40 -20.55 0.52
N GLN A 13 -11.28 -21.14 0.10
CA GLN A 13 -10.06 -20.39 -0.22
C GLN A 13 -10.29 -19.44 -1.41
N GLN A 14 -11.01 -19.88 -2.44
CA GLN A 14 -11.39 -19.02 -3.56
C GLN A 14 -12.36 -17.90 -3.16
N LEU A 15 -13.27 -18.16 -2.21
CA LEU A 15 -14.17 -17.13 -1.66
C LEU A 15 -13.42 -16.13 -0.77
N GLN A 16 -12.39 -16.58 -0.04
CA GLN A 16 -11.50 -15.70 0.73
C GLN A 16 -10.64 -14.84 -0.19
N LEU A 17 -10.15 -15.38 -1.31
CA LEU A 17 -9.44 -14.63 -2.35
C LEU A 17 -10.32 -13.59 -3.05
N LYS A 18 -11.65 -13.78 -3.07
CA LYS A 18 -12.63 -12.82 -3.63
C LYS A 18 -12.96 -11.65 -2.69
N ARG A 19 -12.59 -11.72 -1.40
CA ARG A 19 -12.69 -10.55 -0.52
C ARG A 19 -11.50 -9.64 -0.85
N GLY A 20 -11.80 -8.44 -1.36
CA GLY A 20 -10.81 -7.42 -1.68
C GLY A 20 -9.97 -7.02 -0.46
N PHE A 21 -8.92 -6.22 -0.69
CA PHE A 21 -8.08 -5.74 0.40
C PHE A 21 -8.79 -4.69 1.25
N ASP A 22 -8.64 -4.80 2.57
CA ASP A 22 -8.97 -3.73 3.50
C ASP A 22 -7.82 -2.70 3.50
N LEU A 23 -8.13 -1.46 3.10
CA LEU A 23 -7.18 -0.38 3.00
C LEU A 23 -7.17 0.45 4.29
N ASN A 24 -6.03 0.46 4.97
CA ASN A 24 -5.84 1.23 6.19
C ASN A 24 -4.70 2.24 6.01
N PRO A 25 -4.91 3.55 6.21
CA PRO A 25 -3.82 4.51 6.18
C PRO A 25 -2.86 4.26 7.34
N VAL A 26 -1.55 4.31 7.08
CA VAL A 26 -0.50 4.12 8.09
C VAL A 26 0.57 5.19 7.98
N SER A 27 1.27 5.48 9.08
CA SER A 27 2.43 6.37 9.05
C SER A 27 3.66 5.64 8.48
N ALA A 28 4.64 6.43 8.01
CA ALA A 28 5.89 5.89 7.49
C ALA A 28 6.67 5.11 8.57
N GLU A 29 6.66 5.61 9.79
CA GLU A 29 7.32 5.03 10.96
C GLU A 29 6.67 3.70 11.32
N GLN A 30 5.33 3.66 11.38
CA GLN A 30 4.58 2.43 11.66
C GLN A 30 4.90 1.34 10.64
N LEU A 31 4.93 1.69 9.34
CA LEU A 31 5.27 0.72 8.30
C LEU A 31 6.73 0.25 8.40
N GLN A 32 7.65 1.13 8.76
CA GLN A 32 9.05 0.78 8.96
C GLN A 32 9.22 -0.19 10.14
N ASP A 33 8.57 0.06 11.27
CA ASP A 33 8.61 -0.80 12.45
C ASP A 33 8.05 -2.21 12.14
N GLU A 34 6.94 -2.27 11.40
CA GLU A 34 6.35 -3.54 10.92
C GLU A 34 7.30 -4.33 10.00
N LEU A 35 8.12 -3.65 9.20
CA LEU A 35 9.10 -4.30 8.33
C LEU A 35 10.32 -4.80 9.11
N GLN A 36 10.78 -4.03 10.08
CA GLN A 36 11.89 -4.41 10.96
C GLN A 36 11.56 -5.66 11.78
N ALA A 37 10.31 -5.80 12.23
CA ALA A 37 9.85 -6.95 13.00
C ALA A 37 9.62 -8.23 12.17
N GLY A 38 9.53 -8.14 10.84
CA GLY A 38 9.07 -9.24 9.98
C GLY A 38 10.02 -9.61 8.84
N SER A 39 9.88 -8.93 7.70
CA SER A 39 10.50 -9.27 6.41
C SER A 39 11.83 -8.56 6.15
N GLY A 40 12.27 -7.69 7.06
CA GLY A 40 13.44 -6.85 6.93
C GLY A 40 13.13 -5.56 6.18
N CYS A 41 13.77 -4.46 6.58
CA CYS A 41 13.57 -3.15 5.96
C CYS A 41 14.53 -2.97 4.77
N PRO A 42 14.04 -2.70 3.55
CA PRO A 42 14.90 -2.39 2.41
C PRO A 42 15.68 -1.08 2.64
N PRO A 43 16.92 -0.98 2.14
CA PRO A 43 17.78 0.17 2.38
C PRO A 43 17.16 1.47 1.85
N GLY A 44 17.24 2.54 2.65
CA GLY A 44 16.74 3.85 2.26
C GLY A 44 15.21 3.98 2.21
N LEU A 45 14.44 2.98 2.68
CA LEU A 45 12.97 3.01 2.65
C LEU A 45 12.39 4.30 3.24
N LEU A 46 12.84 4.71 4.42
CA LEU A 46 12.27 5.86 5.13
C LEU A 46 12.34 7.15 4.31
N HIS A 47 13.45 7.39 3.62
CA HIS A 47 13.60 8.55 2.74
C HIS A 47 12.56 8.54 1.61
N HIS A 48 12.29 7.38 1.03
CA HIS A 48 11.27 7.24 -0.02
C HIS A 48 9.85 7.38 0.55
N LEU A 49 9.59 6.89 1.76
CA LEU A 49 8.30 7.03 2.44
C LEU A 49 7.96 8.49 2.76
N GLN A 50 8.95 9.34 3.06
CA GLN A 50 8.74 10.77 3.27
C GLN A 50 8.25 11.49 2.00
N GLY A 51 8.55 10.95 0.82
CA GLY A 51 8.03 11.46 -0.45
C GLY A 51 6.58 11.06 -0.77
N CYS A 52 6.02 10.11 -0.03
CA CYS A 52 4.65 9.63 -0.25
C CYS A 52 3.63 10.69 0.18
N ARG A 53 2.59 10.88 -0.63
CA ARG A 53 1.40 11.64 -0.24
C ARG A 53 0.46 10.81 0.64
N CYS A 54 0.45 9.50 0.41
CA CYS A 54 -0.38 8.57 1.16
C CYS A 54 0.29 7.19 1.18
N ILE A 55 0.18 6.50 2.31
CA ILE A 55 0.61 5.11 2.48
C ILE A 55 -0.62 4.34 2.95
N LEU A 56 -1.02 3.34 2.17
CA LEU A 56 -2.16 2.49 2.48
C LEU A 56 -1.66 1.08 2.73
N ARG A 57 -1.89 0.56 3.94
CA ARG A 57 -1.66 -0.84 4.28
C ARG A 57 -2.80 -1.68 3.75
N LEU A 58 -2.44 -2.82 3.19
CA LEU A 58 -3.36 -3.78 2.58
C LEU A 58 -3.45 -4.97 3.51
N VAL A 59 -4.63 -5.18 4.05
CA VAL A 59 -4.92 -6.35 4.87
C VAL A 59 -5.84 -7.26 4.08
N ARG A 60 -5.39 -8.49 3.83
CA ARG A 60 -6.25 -9.52 3.25
C ARG A 60 -6.97 -10.25 4.40
N PRO A 61 -8.31 -10.30 4.42
CA PRO A 61 -9.06 -10.99 5.47
C PRO A 61 -8.68 -12.47 5.53
N GLY A 62 -8.11 -12.91 6.66
CA GLY A 62 -7.67 -14.30 6.88
C GLY A 62 -6.26 -14.63 6.39
N ALA A 63 -5.49 -13.66 5.89
CA ALA A 63 -4.06 -13.85 5.65
C ALA A 63 -3.31 -13.80 7.00
N HIS A 64 -2.56 -14.85 7.30
CA HIS A 64 -1.61 -14.81 8.42
C HIS A 64 -0.38 -14.02 7.99
N PRO A 65 0.16 -13.17 8.89
CA PRO A 65 1.44 -12.52 8.63
C PRO A 65 2.50 -13.61 8.41
N PRO A 66 3.40 -13.44 7.43
CA PRO A 66 4.48 -14.39 7.21
C PRO A 66 5.33 -14.53 8.47
N ALA A 67 5.90 -15.72 8.68
CA ALA A 67 6.79 -15.96 9.81
C ALA A 67 8.00 -14.99 9.72
N PRO A 68 8.46 -14.43 10.84
CA PRO A 68 9.60 -13.52 10.84
C PRO A 68 10.82 -14.21 10.22
N GLY A 69 11.44 -13.56 9.24
CA GLY A 69 12.59 -14.10 8.51
C GLY A 69 12.29 -15.02 7.32
N SER A 70 11.04 -15.50 7.13
CA SER A 70 10.71 -16.33 5.96
C SER A 70 10.56 -15.52 4.67
N CYS A 71 10.29 -14.23 4.79
CA CYS A 71 10.07 -13.35 3.64
C CYS A 71 11.12 -12.24 3.53
N VAL A 72 11.21 -11.67 2.33
CA VAL A 72 11.97 -10.47 1.99
C VAL A 72 11.01 -9.40 1.50
N ALA A 73 11.17 -8.18 1.99
CA ALA A 73 10.43 -7.02 1.48
C ALA A 73 11.04 -6.53 0.17
N ALA A 74 10.19 -6.31 -0.83
CA ALA A 74 10.59 -5.84 -2.15
C ALA A 74 9.53 -4.89 -2.73
N PHE A 75 9.96 -4.06 -3.68
CA PHE A 75 9.12 -3.09 -4.36
C PHE A 75 8.66 -3.62 -5.71
N HIS A 76 7.41 -3.32 -6.07
CA HIS A 76 6.88 -3.56 -7.41
C HIS A 76 6.33 -2.26 -7.99
N GLY A 77 6.93 -1.83 -9.11
CA GLY A 77 6.45 -0.70 -9.90
C GLY A 77 5.34 -1.14 -10.85
N THR A 78 4.26 -0.37 -10.91
CA THR A 78 3.18 -0.60 -11.87
C THR A 78 2.56 0.73 -12.31
N ASP A 79 1.93 0.74 -13.47
CA ASP A 79 1.16 1.88 -13.93
C ASP A 79 -0.03 2.12 -12.99
N PHE A 80 -0.30 3.37 -12.64
CA PHE A 80 -1.37 3.69 -11.70
C PHE A 80 -2.75 3.16 -12.13
N ALA A 81 -2.99 3.02 -13.45
CA ALA A 81 -4.21 2.42 -14.00
C ALA A 81 -4.42 0.95 -13.58
N ASN A 82 -3.35 0.22 -13.27
CA ASN A 82 -3.42 -1.19 -12.87
C ASN A 82 -3.83 -1.38 -11.41
N ILE A 83 -3.73 -0.32 -10.58
CA ILE A 83 -3.95 -0.40 -9.14
C ILE A 83 -5.36 -0.90 -8.81
N HIS A 84 -6.37 -0.43 -9.53
CA HIS A 84 -7.75 -0.92 -9.35
C HIS A 84 -7.83 -2.44 -9.54
N SER A 85 -7.23 -2.98 -10.61
CA SER A 85 -7.21 -4.43 -10.83
C SER A 85 -6.45 -5.16 -9.73
N ILE A 86 -5.31 -4.63 -9.28
CA ILE A 86 -4.49 -5.25 -8.24
C ILE A 86 -5.22 -5.30 -6.90
N LEU A 87 -6.00 -4.26 -6.56
CA LEU A 87 -6.79 -4.22 -5.34
C LEU A 87 -7.93 -5.25 -5.30
N HIS A 88 -8.45 -5.64 -6.47
CA HIS A 88 -9.56 -6.60 -6.56
C HIS A 88 -9.10 -8.02 -6.86
N ASN A 89 -8.06 -8.19 -7.68
CA ASN A 89 -7.61 -9.48 -8.21
C ASN A 89 -6.26 -9.92 -7.63
N GLY A 90 -5.58 -9.06 -6.86
CA GLY A 90 -4.20 -9.27 -6.46
C GLY A 90 -3.22 -9.03 -7.61
N LEU A 91 -1.93 -9.25 -7.32
CA LEU A 91 -0.88 -9.08 -8.30
C LEU A 91 -0.83 -10.29 -9.23
N LEU A 92 -1.07 -10.08 -10.53
CA LEU A 92 -1.08 -11.15 -11.52
C LEU A 92 0.27 -11.27 -12.22
N ALA A 93 0.71 -12.50 -12.49
CA ALA A 93 1.87 -12.75 -13.34
C ALA A 93 1.48 -12.50 -14.81
N ALA A 94 1.66 -11.26 -15.28
CA ALA A 94 1.28 -10.85 -16.62
C ALA A 94 2.35 -11.12 -17.70
N SER A 95 3.56 -11.52 -17.30
CA SER A 95 4.66 -11.86 -18.21
C SER A 95 4.29 -13.00 -19.16
N GLY A 96 4.60 -12.86 -20.44
CA GLY A 96 4.22 -13.84 -21.48
C GLY A 96 2.74 -13.80 -21.87
N THR A 97 1.95 -12.85 -21.35
CA THR A 97 0.53 -12.68 -21.70
C THR A 97 0.31 -11.37 -22.48
N ARG A 98 -0.91 -11.19 -23.02
CA ARG A 98 -1.32 -9.93 -23.67
C ARG A 98 -1.31 -8.71 -22.73
N LEU A 99 -1.27 -8.94 -21.41
CA LEU A 99 -1.26 -7.89 -20.38
C LEU A 99 0.15 -7.46 -19.98
N GLN A 100 1.19 -8.01 -20.63
CA GLN A 100 2.58 -7.64 -20.39
C GLN A 100 2.83 -6.19 -20.81
N THR A 101 3.05 -5.31 -19.84
CA THR A 101 3.39 -3.89 -20.07
C THR A 101 4.89 -3.67 -20.28
N THR A 102 5.71 -4.52 -19.66
CA THR A 102 7.18 -4.47 -19.71
C THR A 102 7.71 -5.84 -20.09
N GLY A 103 8.69 -5.89 -21.00
CA GLY A 103 9.27 -7.14 -21.52
C GLY A 103 9.64 -8.17 -20.44
N ALA A 104 9.50 -9.46 -20.75
CA ALA A 104 9.87 -10.57 -19.87
C ALA A 104 11.33 -11.03 -20.10
N VAL A 105 12.29 -10.10 -19.95
CA VAL A 105 13.71 -10.31 -20.32
C VAL A 105 14.37 -11.44 -19.54
N PHE A 106 13.94 -11.71 -18.30
CA PHE A 106 14.53 -12.72 -17.42
C PHE A 106 13.61 -13.93 -17.20
N GLY A 107 12.56 -14.07 -18.01
CA GLY A 107 11.58 -15.16 -17.93
C GLY A 107 10.18 -14.72 -17.47
N VAL A 108 9.29 -15.70 -17.34
CA VAL A 108 7.88 -15.48 -16.98
C VAL A 108 7.74 -15.39 -15.46
N GLY A 109 7.19 -14.27 -14.97
CA GLY A 109 6.87 -14.10 -13.57
C GLY A 109 6.52 -12.66 -13.22
N ILE A 110 6.48 -12.39 -11.91
CA ILE A 110 6.31 -11.07 -11.32
C ILE A 110 7.71 -10.51 -11.02
N TYR A 111 7.97 -9.32 -11.56
CA TYR A 111 9.22 -8.61 -11.34
C TYR A 111 9.11 -7.68 -10.14
N LEU A 112 9.98 -7.88 -9.16
CA LEU A 112 10.14 -7.03 -7.99
C LEU A 112 11.59 -6.55 -7.90
N SER A 113 11.85 -5.55 -7.06
CA SER A 113 13.20 -5.03 -6.81
C SER A 113 13.41 -4.70 -5.35
N THR A 114 14.61 -4.93 -4.84
CA THR A 114 15.03 -4.47 -3.51
C THR A 114 15.38 -2.97 -3.50
N ASP A 115 15.62 -2.38 -4.67
CA ASP A 115 15.88 -0.95 -4.86
C ASP A 115 14.60 -0.23 -5.27
N PHE A 116 14.21 0.76 -4.45
CA PHE A 116 13.05 1.58 -4.71
C PHE A 116 13.13 2.31 -6.05
N ASN A 117 14.30 2.85 -6.43
CA ASN A 117 14.43 3.68 -7.64
C ASN A 117 14.17 2.87 -8.91
N VAL A 118 14.60 1.59 -8.90
CA VAL A 118 14.31 0.66 -9.99
C VAL A 118 12.80 0.48 -10.10
N ALA A 119 12.11 0.11 -9.01
CA ALA A 119 10.66 -0.07 -9.03
C ALA A 119 9.92 1.24 -9.40
N TYR A 120 10.38 2.38 -8.91
CA TYR A 120 9.79 3.69 -9.20
C TYR A 120 9.88 4.05 -10.69
N SER A 121 10.96 3.67 -11.38
CA SER A 121 11.11 3.89 -12.83
C SER A 121 10.08 3.13 -13.68
N PHE A 122 9.56 2.00 -13.17
CA PHE A 122 8.47 1.24 -13.79
C PHE A 122 7.08 1.70 -13.34
N SER A 123 7.00 2.64 -12.41
CA SER A 123 5.74 3.21 -11.95
C SER A 123 5.40 4.44 -12.78
N LYS A 124 4.39 4.34 -13.65
CA LYS A 124 3.93 5.49 -14.44
C LYS A 124 2.80 6.21 -13.74
N ALA A 125 2.94 7.53 -13.67
CA ALA A 125 1.86 8.39 -13.20
C ALA A 125 0.72 8.40 -14.22
N GLN A 126 -0.52 8.50 -13.73
CA GLN A 126 -1.71 8.67 -14.56
C GLN A 126 -2.56 9.80 -13.99
N GLN A 127 -3.35 10.41 -14.88
CA GLN A 127 -4.35 11.38 -14.45
C GLN A 127 -5.45 10.66 -13.65
N GLY A 128 -5.54 11.00 -12.37
CA GLY A 128 -6.59 10.55 -11.46
C GLY A 128 -7.76 11.52 -11.43
N TRP A 129 -8.45 11.55 -10.29
CA TRP A 129 -9.58 12.45 -10.08
C TRP A 129 -9.12 13.90 -9.89
N ALA A 130 -9.64 14.83 -10.69
CA ALA A 130 -9.24 16.23 -10.65
C ALA A 130 -9.49 16.92 -9.29
N GLY A 131 -10.48 16.44 -8.52
CA GLY A 131 -10.80 16.93 -7.16
C GLY A 131 -10.07 16.20 -6.04
N SER A 132 -9.15 15.29 -6.36
CA SER A 132 -8.42 14.49 -5.37
C SER A 132 -7.54 15.37 -4.47
N SER A 133 -7.63 15.16 -3.15
CA SER A 133 -6.76 15.81 -2.17
C SER A 133 -5.32 15.26 -2.17
N ILE A 134 -5.09 14.11 -2.80
CA ILE A 134 -3.77 13.47 -2.90
C ILE A 134 -2.98 14.03 -4.10
N GLY A 135 -3.68 14.49 -5.14
CA GLY A 135 -3.11 15.01 -6.37
C GLY A 135 -3.88 14.55 -7.62
N ARG A 136 -3.65 15.25 -8.73
CA ARG A 136 -4.28 14.99 -10.04
C ARG A 136 -3.51 13.96 -10.84
N HIS A 137 -2.19 13.90 -10.72
CA HIS A 137 -1.35 12.90 -11.38
C HIS A 137 -0.74 11.99 -10.33
N LEU A 138 -1.29 10.78 -10.22
CA LEU A 138 -0.93 9.84 -9.18
C LEU A 138 -0.04 8.74 -9.73
N ARG A 139 0.96 8.38 -8.94
CA ARG A 139 1.90 7.30 -9.18
C ARG A 139 1.87 6.35 -7.99
N CYS A 140 2.05 5.05 -8.22
CA CYS A 140 2.02 4.09 -7.13
C CYS A 140 3.12 3.02 -7.25
N VAL A 141 3.81 2.81 -6.13
CA VAL A 141 4.75 1.69 -5.95
C VAL A 141 4.17 0.78 -4.88
N LEU A 142 4.14 -0.52 -5.16
CA LEU A 142 3.71 -1.51 -4.20
C LEU A 142 4.89 -1.96 -3.35
N LEU A 143 4.66 -2.12 -2.05
CA LEU A 143 5.54 -2.84 -1.16
C LEU A 143 4.99 -4.25 -0.96
N CYS A 144 5.80 -5.24 -1.26
CA CYS A 144 5.44 -6.64 -1.25
C CYS A 144 6.36 -7.45 -0.34
N ASP A 145 5.79 -8.46 0.32
CA ASP A 145 6.57 -9.53 0.92
C ASP A 145 6.63 -10.70 -0.05
N VAL A 146 7.83 -11.24 -0.21
CA VAL A 146 8.11 -12.39 -1.05
C VAL A 146 8.74 -13.48 -0.19
N ASP A 147 8.29 -14.71 -0.29
CA ASP A 147 8.96 -15.85 0.36
C ASP A 147 10.40 -16.00 -0.19
N ARG A 148 11.39 -16.08 0.71
CA ARG A 148 12.80 -16.23 0.32
C ARG A 148 13.07 -17.54 -0.39
N GLY A 149 12.33 -18.61 -0.07
CA GLY A 149 12.54 -19.93 -0.67
C GLY A 149 12.18 -20.01 -2.15
N VAL A 150 11.38 -19.07 -2.64
CA VAL A 150 10.85 -19.05 -4.02
C VAL A 150 11.31 -17.84 -4.83
N ALA A 151 11.96 -16.87 -4.18
CA ALA A 151 12.54 -15.71 -4.82
C ALA A 151 13.75 -16.10 -5.67
N LEU A 152 13.64 -15.97 -6.99
CA LEU A 152 14.80 -16.07 -7.87
C LEU A 152 15.53 -14.72 -7.82
N GLN A 153 16.69 -14.70 -7.15
CA GLN A 153 17.61 -13.56 -7.11
C GLN A 153 18.87 -13.88 -7.93
N GLY A 154 19.43 -12.84 -8.56
CA GLY A 154 20.71 -12.96 -9.26
C GLY A 154 21.82 -13.37 -8.31
N GLN A 155 22.48 -14.50 -8.57
CA GLN A 155 23.71 -14.86 -7.87
C GLN A 155 24.86 -14.01 -8.44
N SER A 156 25.55 -13.25 -7.58
CA SER A 156 26.89 -12.74 -7.85
C SER A 156 27.89 -13.89 -7.84
N ASN A 157 27.77 -14.82 -8.80
CA ASN A 157 28.79 -15.82 -9.04
C ASN A 157 29.26 -15.67 -10.48
N ASN A 158 30.56 -15.44 -10.60
CA ASN A 158 31.31 -15.29 -11.83
C ASN A 158 31.34 -16.63 -12.58
N THR A 159 30.25 -17.03 -13.23
CA THR A 159 30.21 -18.16 -14.14
C THR A 159 29.36 -17.84 -15.36
N ALA A 160 30.05 -17.72 -16.48
CA ALA A 160 29.48 -17.61 -17.81
C ALA A 160 28.61 -18.83 -18.14
N ALA A 161 27.32 -18.61 -18.35
CA ALA A 161 26.46 -19.50 -19.13
C ALA A 161 25.34 -18.64 -19.74
N GLY A 162 25.26 -18.63 -21.07
CA GLY A 162 24.31 -17.81 -21.82
C GLY A 162 22.86 -18.09 -21.46
N ASN A 163 22.19 -17.07 -20.93
CA ASN A 163 20.80 -16.62 -21.17
C ASN A 163 20.43 -15.68 -20.00
N SER A 164 20.56 -14.37 -20.23
CA SER A 164 20.15 -13.25 -19.36
C SER A 164 20.14 -13.53 -17.84
N SER A 165 21.29 -13.44 -17.19
CA SER A 165 21.37 -13.50 -15.73
C SER A 165 20.59 -12.36 -15.09
N LEU A 166 19.71 -12.67 -14.12
CA LEU A 166 18.95 -11.68 -13.37
C LEU A 166 19.91 -10.76 -12.59
N PRO A 167 19.82 -9.42 -12.68
CA PRO A 167 20.69 -8.54 -11.91
C PRO A 167 20.36 -8.61 -10.41
N GLU A 168 21.35 -8.36 -9.55
CA GLU A 168 21.27 -8.51 -8.08
C GLU A 168 20.09 -7.76 -7.43
N ARG A 169 19.72 -6.61 -7.99
CA ARG A 169 18.62 -5.78 -7.49
C ARG A 169 17.21 -6.22 -7.90
N TYR A 170 17.09 -7.24 -8.76
CA TYR A 170 15.79 -7.77 -9.19
C TYR A 170 15.47 -9.09 -8.49
N ILE A 171 14.19 -9.27 -8.21
CA ILE A 171 13.61 -10.51 -7.71
C ILE A 171 12.56 -10.94 -8.72
N LEU A 172 12.68 -12.15 -9.24
CA LEU A 172 11.66 -12.74 -10.10
C LEU A 172 10.88 -13.80 -9.30
N VAL A 173 9.56 -13.65 -9.26
CA VAL A 173 8.67 -14.60 -8.58
C VAL A 173 7.75 -15.24 -9.60
N PRO A 174 7.84 -16.56 -9.85
CA PRO A 174 7.03 -17.22 -10.87
C PRO A 174 5.53 -17.24 -10.54
N LYS A 175 5.18 -17.41 -9.26
CA LYS A 175 3.79 -17.60 -8.83
C LYS A 175 3.26 -16.39 -8.05
N PRO A 176 2.07 -15.87 -8.40
CA PRO A 176 1.39 -14.84 -7.64
C PRO A 176 1.14 -15.17 -6.16
N ALA A 177 0.93 -16.45 -5.84
CA ALA A 177 0.64 -16.91 -4.49
C ALA A 177 1.79 -16.64 -3.51
N ASP A 178 3.01 -16.52 -4.03
CA ASP A 178 4.23 -16.33 -3.27
C ASP A 178 4.55 -14.84 -3.02
N VAL A 179 3.69 -13.94 -3.52
CA VAL A 179 3.80 -12.49 -3.34
C VAL A 179 2.60 -11.98 -2.56
N CYS A 180 2.88 -11.41 -1.39
CA CYS A 180 1.87 -10.70 -0.62
C CYS A 180 2.06 -9.20 -0.80
N VAL A 181 1.03 -8.48 -1.24
CA VAL A 181 1.06 -7.00 -1.29
C VAL A 181 0.76 -6.48 0.10
N ARG A 182 1.74 -5.82 0.73
CA ARG A 182 1.64 -5.29 2.09
C ARG A 182 1.14 -3.85 2.11
N ALA A 183 1.66 -3.00 1.24
CA ALA A 183 1.30 -1.58 1.21
C ALA A 183 1.33 -0.99 -0.20
N LEU A 184 0.49 0.02 -0.41
CA LEU A 184 0.50 0.93 -1.54
C LEU A 184 1.19 2.23 -1.12
N LEU A 185 2.27 2.58 -1.80
CA LEU A 185 2.96 3.86 -1.66
C LEU A 185 2.49 4.80 -2.77
N VAL A 186 1.77 5.86 -2.42
CA VAL A 186 1.14 6.77 -3.39
C VAL A 186 1.90 8.09 -3.44
N PHE A 187 2.32 8.46 -4.64
CA PHE A 187 3.04 9.69 -4.96
C PHE A 187 2.17 10.58 -5.86
N SER A 188 2.46 11.88 -5.87
CA SER A 188 1.85 12.85 -6.77
C SER A 188 2.92 13.56 -7.58
N ASP A 189 2.75 13.54 -8.91
CA ASP A 189 3.65 14.19 -9.87
C ASP A 189 3.21 15.63 -10.19
N ASP A 190 2.16 16.15 -9.53
CA ASP A 190 1.65 17.51 -9.79
C ASP A 190 2.74 18.58 -9.67
N ALA A 191 3.65 18.43 -8.70
CA ALA A 191 4.78 19.34 -8.52
C ALA A 191 5.78 19.28 -9.69
N MET A 192 6.03 18.09 -10.25
CA MET A 192 6.91 17.91 -11.41
C MET A 192 6.30 18.47 -12.68
N LEU A 193 4.96 18.43 -12.78
CA LEU A 193 4.21 18.95 -13.93
C LEU A 193 3.91 20.45 -13.83
N GLY A 194 4.43 21.14 -12.81
CA GLY A 194 4.17 22.57 -12.59
C GLY A 194 2.69 22.90 -12.34
N LEU A 195 1.89 21.91 -11.92
CA LEU A 195 0.48 22.10 -11.65
C LEU A 195 0.29 22.70 -10.25
N PRO A 196 -0.68 23.62 -10.09
CA PRO A 196 -0.98 24.17 -8.77
C PRO A 196 -1.35 23.02 -7.85
N HIS A 197 -0.58 22.89 -6.77
CA HIS A 197 -0.86 21.91 -5.73
C HIS A 197 -2.27 22.17 -5.23
N GLY A 198 -3.17 21.19 -5.38
CA GLY A 198 -4.44 21.21 -4.67
C GLY A 198 -4.09 21.35 -3.20
N SER A 199 -4.33 22.54 -2.64
CA SER A 199 -3.94 22.87 -1.28
C SER A 199 -4.64 21.88 -0.34
N SER A 200 -3.91 20.83 0.03
CA SER A 200 -4.15 20.11 1.25
C SER A 200 -3.72 21.06 2.36
N ASN A 201 -4.58 22.06 2.62
CA ASN A 201 -4.65 22.59 3.95
C ASN A 201 -5.08 21.38 4.79
N GLY A 202 -4.08 20.71 5.36
CA GLY A 202 -4.26 19.55 6.20
C GLY A 202 -5.18 19.97 7.32
N ARG A 203 -6.47 19.66 7.17
CA ARG A 203 -7.31 19.25 8.30
C ARG A 203 -6.69 17.95 8.81
N ARG A 204 -5.54 18.08 9.45
CA ARG A 204 -5.19 17.25 10.59
C ARG A 204 -6.45 17.26 11.46
N HIS A 205 -6.99 16.08 11.70
CA HIS A 205 -8.03 15.88 12.69
C HIS A 205 -7.54 16.41 14.05
N ARG A 206 -7.77 17.70 14.30
CA ARG A 206 -7.72 18.38 15.59
C ARG A 206 -9.06 19.09 15.86
N GLY A 207 -10.14 18.60 15.24
CA GLY A 207 -11.47 19.22 15.28
C GLY A 207 -12.47 18.61 16.26
N ALA A 208 -12.11 17.58 17.03
CA ALA A 208 -13.05 16.99 18.01
C ALA A 208 -13.04 17.71 19.37
N ALA A 209 -12.00 18.49 19.69
CA ALA A 209 -11.91 19.17 20.99
C ALA A 209 -12.47 20.61 21.00
N ALA A 210 -12.51 21.31 19.86
CA ALA A 210 -12.96 22.69 19.81
C ALA A 210 -14.50 22.84 19.86
N CYS A 211 -15.25 21.84 19.36
CA CYS A 211 -16.71 21.86 19.38
C CYS A 211 -17.30 21.54 20.76
N ALA A 212 -16.57 20.84 21.64
CA ALA A 212 -17.02 20.52 22.99
C ALA A 212 -16.95 21.73 23.96
N GLY A 213 -15.99 22.65 23.76
CA GLY A 213 -15.87 23.86 24.57
C GLY A 213 -16.99 24.88 24.30
N LEU A 214 -17.43 25.00 23.05
CA LEU A 214 -18.48 25.96 22.68
C LEU A 214 -19.88 25.49 23.11
N THR A 215 -20.15 24.18 23.10
CA THR A 215 -21.43 23.65 23.58
C THR A 215 -21.52 23.71 25.10
N THR A 216 -20.44 23.41 25.83
CA THR A 216 -20.41 23.51 27.29
C THR A 216 -20.60 24.94 27.78
N ALA A 217 -19.93 25.93 27.16
CA ALA A 217 -20.12 27.33 27.50
C ALA A 217 -21.57 27.82 27.26
N TYR A 218 -22.19 27.40 26.15
CA TYR A 218 -23.58 27.75 25.83
C TYR A 218 -24.59 27.16 26.84
N VAL A 219 -24.41 25.89 27.22
CA VAL A 219 -25.28 25.24 28.22
C VAL A 219 -25.14 25.90 29.59
N VAL A 220 -23.91 26.24 30.01
CA VAL A 220 -23.67 26.94 31.28
C VAL A 220 -24.32 28.34 31.26
N ALA A 221 -24.19 29.08 30.16
CA ALA A 221 -24.83 30.39 30.03
C ALA A 221 -26.36 30.30 30.11
N MET A 222 -26.98 29.31 29.47
CA MET A 222 -28.43 29.09 29.53
C MET A 222 -28.90 28.71 30.93
N LEU A 223 -28.15 27.89 31.66
CA LEU A 223 -28.47 27.54 33.05
C LEU A 223 -28.36 28.74 34.00
N LEU A 224 -27.36 29.60 33.82
CA LEU A 224 -27.19 30.81 34.62
C LEU A 224 -28.31 31.83 34.33
N LEU A 225 -28.72 31.99 33.07
CA LEU A 225 -29.86 32.84 32.71
C LEU A 225 -31.18 32.31 33.31
N ALA A 226 -31.41 31.00 33.26
CA ALA A 226 -32.58 30.39 33.87
C ALA A 226 -32.59 30.55 35.40
N ALA A 227 -31.44 30.40 36.06
CA ALA A 227 -31.28 30.62 37.50
C ALA A 227 -31.51 32.09 37.88
N TRP A 228 -31.02 33.03 37.07
CA TRP A 228 -31.28 34.45 37.25
C TRP A 228 -32.78 34.78 37.13
N GLN A 229 -33.44 34.28 36.07
CA GLN A 229 -34.86 34.52 35.82
C GLN A 229 -35.73 33.98 36.95
N THR A 230 -35.44 32.78 37.42
CA THR A 230 -36.13 32.21 38.58
C THR A 230 -35.90 33.08 39.81
N HIS A 231 -34.67 33.48 40.14
CA HIS A 231 -34.42 34.38 41.28
C HIS A 231 -35.17 35.72 41.19
N GLN A 232 -35.39 36.29 39.99
CA GLN A 232 -36.22 37.48 39.85
C GLN A 232 -37.71 37.24 40.06
N SER A 233 -38.23 36.04 39.77
CA SER A 233 -39.64 35.71 40.06
C SER A 233 -39.95 35.48 41.54
N TRP A 234 -38.92 35.30 42.38
CA TRP A 234 -39.06 35.13 43.84
C TRP A 234 -38.91 36.46 44.62
N ARG A 235 -38.71 37.58 43.92
CA ARG A 235 -38.74 38.93 44.50
C ARG A 235 -40.05 39.61 44.11
#